data_AF-A0A2H8TXL3-F1
#
_entry.id   AF-A0A2H8TXL3-F1
#
_cell.length_a   1.000
_cell.length_b   1.000
_cell.length_c   1.000
_cell.angle_alpha   90.00
_cell.angle_beta   90.00
_cell.angle_gamma   90.00
#
_symmetry.space_group_name_H-M   'P 1'
#
loop_
_entity.id
_entity.type
_entity.pdbx_description
1 polymer ?
#
loop_
_entity_poly.entity_id
_entity_poly.type
_entity_poly.pdbx_seq_one_letter_code
_entity_poly.pdbx_strand_id
1 'polypeptide(L)'
;MASSLSPLQISQLRDSWSVLAQDPTQLASALVIRLFKENPEYQSLFKRLKDLSIDELASNPQFMSHASKVGAALGSTIDHLDKPEELEKILTNLGIKHKKYGLTPRHFQVIGNVLVAMIAEAIGDSDSELLDLWKSSLTSVLNIVIAACN
;
A
#
# COMPACT_ATOMS: atom_id res chain seq x y z
N MET A 1 -9.94 16.33 -9.88
CA MET A 1 -10.65 16.34 -8.58
C MET A 1 -10.85 14.89 -8.20
N ALA A 2 -10.14 14.38 -7.19
CA ALA A 2 -10.48 13.08 -6.63
C ALA A 2 -11.90 13.18 -6.06
N SER A 3 -12.80 12.26 -6.43
CA SER A 3 -14.15 12.22 -5.87
C SER A 3 -14.02 12.08 -4.35
N SER A 4 -14.51 13.07 -3.60
CA SER A 4 -14.52 13.04 -2.14
C SER A 4 -15.35 11.87 -1.66
N LEU A 5 -14.77 11.01 -0.82
CA LEU A 5 -15.49 9.90 -0.19
C LEU A 5 -16.59 10.43 0.73
N SER A 6 -17.75 9.76 0.73
CA SER A 6 -18.81 10.06 1.69
C SER A 6 -18.45 9.55 3.10
N PRO A 7 -19.07 10.07 4.18
CA PRO A 7 -18.84 9.55 5.53
C PRO A 7 -19.11 8.03 5.65
N LEU A 8 -20.11 7.51 4.92
CA LEU A 8 -20.42 6.08 4.89
C LEU A 8 -19.28 5.29 4.23
N GLN A 9 -18.78 5.76 3.09
CA GLN A 9 -17.67 5.11 2.38
C GLN A 9 -16.39 5.11 3.23
N ILE A 10 -16.11 6.21 3.94
CA ILE A 10 -14.98 6.29 4.87
C ILE A 10 -15.14 5.28 6.01
N SER A 11 -16.35 5.14 6.58
CA SER A 11 -16.62 4.12 7.59
C SER A 11 -16.37 2.72 7.05
N GLN A 12 -16.93 2.37 5.89
CA GLN A 12 -16.75 1.05 5.27
C GLN A 12 -15.27 0.70 5.04
N LEU A 13 -14.47 1.66 4.58
CA LEU A 13 -13.02 1.48 4.40
C LEU A 13 -12.30 1.30 5.75
N ARG A 14 -12.63 2.10 6.77
CA ARG A 14 -12.04 2.00 8.12
C ARG A 14 -12.40 0.68 8.81
N ASP A 15 -13.67 0.27 8.73
CA ASP A 15 -14.18 -0.94 9.35
C ASP A 15 -13.53 -2.18 8.72
N SER A 16 -13.51 -2.26 7.38
CA SER A 16 -12.85 -3.37 6.68
C SER A 16 -11.33 -3.37 6.84
N TRP A 17 -10.69 -2.19 6.89
CA TRP A 17 -9.26 -2.08 7.20
C TRP A 17 -8.94 -2.61 8.60
N SER A 18 -9.78 -2.37 9.60
CA SER A 18 -9.55 -2.84 10.97
C SER A 18 -9.50 -4.38 11.08
N VAL A 19 -10.26 -5.07 10.23
CA VAL A 19 -10.24 -6.54 10.14
C VAL A 19 -9.00 -7.03 9.41
N LEU A 20 -8.63 -6.38 8.31
CA LEU A 20 -7.49 -6.72 7.46
C LEU A 20 -6.13 -6.47 8.14
N ALA A 21 -6.01 -5.35 8.84
CA ALA A 21 -4.74 -4.82 9.34
C ALA A 21 -4.64 -4.89 10.88
N GLN A 22 -5.03 -6.03 11.47
CA GLN A 22 -4.84 -6.28 12.91
C GLN A 22 -3.37 -6.13 13.32
N ASP A 23 -2.46 -6.58 12.46
CA ASP A 23 -1.04 -6.22 12.50
C ASP A 23 -0.64 -5.56 11.16
N PRO A 24 -0.59 -4.22 11.10
CA PRO A 24 -0.21 -3.51 9.87
C PRO A 24 1.21 -3.83 9.40
N THR A 25 2.12 -4.18 10.32
CA THR A 25 3.50 -4.55 9.95
C THR A 25 3.51 -5.92 9.30
N GLN A 26 2.75 -6.88 9.84
CA GLN A 26 2.65 -8.21 9.25
C GLN A 26 1.93 -8.19 7.90
N LEU A 27 0.85 -7.42 7.77
CA LEU A 27 0.17 -7.19 6.49
C LEU A 27 1.12 -6.61 5.43
N ALA A 28 1.87 -5.57 5.80
CA ALA A 28 2.84 -4.95 4.91
C ALA A 28 4.02 -5.88 4.57
N SER A 29 4.47 -6.69 5.52
CA SER A 29 5.47 -7.73 5.28
C SER A 29 4.98 -8.73 4.22
N ALA A 30 3.75 -9.23 4.37
CA ALA A 30 3.13 -10.13 3.41
C ALA A 30 3.00 -9.48 2.02
N LEU A 31 2.60 -8.20 1.96
CA LEU A 31 2.53 -7.42 0.72
C LEU A 31 3.88 -7.35 0.01
N VAL A 32 4.95 -6.97 0.72
CA VAL A 32 6.29 -6.81 0.11
C VAL A 32 6.86 -8.17 -0.30
N ILE A 33 6.66 -9.23 0.51
CA ILE A 33 7.07 -10.60 0.14
C ILE A 33 6.34 -11.06 -1.12
N ARG A 34 5.03 -10.83 -1.21
CA ARG A 34 4.23 -11.19 -2.40
C ARG A 34 4.73 -10.44 -3.63
N LEU A 35 5.02 -9.14 -3.49
CA LEU A 35 5.61 -8.33 -4.56
C LEU A 35 6.95 -8.90 -5.05
N PHE A 36 7.85 -9.30 -4.15
CA PHE A 36 9.14 -9.89 -4.54
C PHE A 36 9.00 -11.25 -5.19
N LYS A 37 8.04 -12.08 -4.75
CA LYS A 37 7.76 -13.38 -5.37
C LYS A 37 7.21 -13.25 -6.78
N GLU A 38 6.27 -12.32 -6.98
CA GLU A 38 5.60 -12.11 -8.27
C GLU A 38 6.44 -11.26 -9.23
N ASN A 39 7.32 -10.40 -8.70
CA ASN A 39 8.13 -9.45 -9.46
C ASN A 39 9.56 -9.36 -8.85
N PRO A 40 10.45 -10.34 -9.08
CA PRO A 40 11.78 -10.40 -8.45
C PRO A 40 12.67 -9.16 -8.72
N GLU A 41 12.41 -8.42 -9.79
CA GLU A 41 13.10 -7.16 -10.09
C GLU A 41 12.87 -6.09 -9.01
N TYR A 42 11.79 -6.19 -8.23
CA TYR A 42 11.50 -5.26 -7.13
C TYR A 42 12.45 -5.50 -5.97
N GLN A 43 12.78 -6.76 -5.67
CA GLN A 43 13.74 -7.10 -4.62
C GLN A 43 15.14 -6.57 -4.98
N SER A 44 15.47 -6.54 -6.27
CA SER A 44 16.75 -6.01 -6.76
C SER A 44 16.94 -4.51 -6.49
N LEU A 45 15.86 -3.74 -6.30
CA LEU A 45 15.92 -2.33 -5.89
C LEU A 45 16.42 -2.18 -4.44
N PHE A 46 16.25 -3.22 -3.61
CA PHE A 46 16.72 -3.25 -2.24
C PHE A 46 18.14 -3.81 -2.17
N LYS A 47 19.15 -2.96 -2.37
CA LYS A 47 20.58 -3.35 -2.44
C LYS A 47 21.08 -4.30 -1.33
N ARG A 48 20.51 -4.20 -0.12
CA ARG A 48 20.90 -5.01 1.06
C ARG A 48 20.04 -6.27 1.26
N LEU A 49 18.98 -6.42 0.48
CA LEU A 49 18.00 -7.51 0.57
C LEU A 49 17.94 -8.37 -0.70
N LYS A 50 18.54 -7.90 -1.81
CA LYS A 50 18.45 -8.51 -3.15
C LYS A 50 18.86 -9.98 -3.25
N ASP A 51 19.77 -10.44 -2.38
CA ASP A 51 20.33 -11.80 -2.43
C ASP A 51 19.75 -12.71 -1.32
N LEU A 52 18.82 -12.18 -0.49
CA LEU A 52 18.19 -12.94 0.57
C LEU A 52 17.03 -13.78 0.03
N SER A 53 16.88 -14.99 0.54
CA SER A 53 15.68 -15.80 0.36
C SER A 53 14.47 -15.16 1.06
N ILE A 54 13.27 -15.59 0.68
CA ILE A 54 12.03 -15.11 1.31
C ILE A 54 12.01 -15.39 2.83
N ASP A 55 12.51 -16.55 3.25
CA ASP A 55 12.53 -16.93 4.67
C ASP A 55 13.49 -16.04 5.46
N GLU A 56 14.64 -15.68 4.87
CA GLU A 56 15.58 -14.74 5.47
C GLU A 56 14.99 -13.33 5.55
N LEU A 57 14.23 -12.88 4.55
CA LEU A 57 13.59 -11.57 4.56
C LEU A 57 12.65 -11.39 5.76
N ALA A 58 11.80 -12.39 6.04
CA ALA A 58 10.80 -12.32 7.12
C ALA A 58 11.43 -12.12 8.51
N SER A 59 12.68 -12.53 8.70
CA SER A 59 13.44 -12.35 9.94
C SER A 59 14.44 -11.18 9.89
N ASN A 60 14.63 -10.56 8.71
CA ASN A 60 15.64 -9.54 8.52
C ASN A 60 15.22 -8.19 9.14
N PRO A 61 16.00 -7.60 10.06
CA PRO A 61 15.62 -6.36 10.75
C PRO A 61 15.39 -5.16 9.81
N GLN A 62 16.15 -5.08 8.72
CA GLN A 62 16.00 -4.00 7.74
C GLN A 62 14.72 -4.17 6.93
N PHE A 63 14.40 -5.40 6.53
CA PHE A 63 13.14 -5.71 5.87
C PHE A 63 11.96 -5.39 6.80
N MET A 64 11.99 -5.85 8.05
CA MET A 64 10.91 -5.58 9.02
C MET A 64 10.75 -4.10 9.33
N SER A 65 11.84 -3.33 9.39
CA SER A 65 11.78 -1.86 9.52
C SER A 65 11.10 -1.20 8.30
N HIS A 66 11.32 -1.73 7.10
CA HIS A 66 10.63 -1.25 5.90
C HIS A 66 9.14 -1.62 5.92
N ALA A 67 8.82 -2.89 6.22
CA ALA A 67 7.45 -3.37 6.34
C ALA A 67 6.65 -2.54 7.35
N SER A 68 7.21 -2.24 8.52
CA SER A 68 6.56 -1.40 9.53
C SER A 68 6.25 0.01 9.02
N LYS A 69 7.16 0.63 8.26
CA LYS A 69 6.93 1.95 7.64
C LYS A 69 5.84 1.91 6.56
N VAL A 70 5.78 0.83 5.78
CA VAL A 70 4.72 0.63 4.78
C VAL A 70 3.37 0.46 5.48
N GLY A 71 3.30 -0.39 6.52
CA GLY A 71 2.09 -0.58 7.31
C GLY A 71 1.60 0.72 7.95
N ALA A 72 2.50 1.51 8.53
CA ALA A 72 2.18 2.81 9.10
C ALA A 72 1.68 3.81 8.04
N ALA A 73 2.26 3.82 6.83
CA ALA A 73 1.81 4.68 5.74
C ALA A 73 0.41 4.31 5.23
N LEU A 74 0.12 3.00 5.13
CA LEU A 74 -1.21 2.51 4.77
C LEU A 74 -2.24 2.86 5.86
N GLY A 75 -1.93 2.60 7.13
CA GLY A 75 -2.80 2.99 8.25
C GLY A 75 -3.06 4.50 8.30
N SER A 76 -1.99 5.30 8.17
CA SER A 76 -2.11 6.76 8.11
C SER A 76 -2.97 7.24 6.94
N THR A 77 -2.94 6.55 5.80
CA THR A 77 -3.82 6.86 4.65
C THR A 77 -5.29 6.67 5.03
N ILE A 78 -5.63 5.55 5.69
CA ILE A 78 -6.98 5.24 6.15
C ILE A 78 -7.46 6.21 7.24
N ASP A 79 -6.57 6.59 8.16
CA ASP A 79 -6.88 7.52 9.24
C ASP A 79 -7.23 8.92 8.71
N HIS A 80 -6.66 9.34 7.58
CA HIS A 80 -6.80 10.69 7.04
C HIS A 80 -7.76 10.79 5.83
N LEU A 81 -8.58 9.78 5.57
CA LEU A 81 -9.54 9.80 4.46
C LEU A 81 -10.56 10.97 4.53
N ASP A 82 -10.85 11.47 5.73
CA ASP A 82 -11.70 12.64 5.99
C ASP A 82 -10.94 13.98 5.99
N LYS A 83 -9.62 13.96 5.77
CA LYS A 83 -8.74 15.13 5.77
C LYS A 83 -7.95 15.22 4.46
N PRO A 84 -8.61 15.55 3.33
CA PRO A 84 -8.03 15.43 1.99
C PRO A 84 -6.73 16.24 1.81
N GLU A 85 -6.66 17.46 2.35
CA GLU A 85 -5.45 18.30 2.24
C GLU A 85 -4.25 17.74 3.03
N GLU A 86 -4.49 17.14 4.20
CA GLU A 86 -3.44 16.51 4.99
C GLU A 86 -2.97 15.22 4.32
N LEU A 87 -3.93 14.43 3.83
CA LEU A 87 -3.65 13.18 3.13
C LEU A 87 -2.83 13.45 1.86
N GLU A 88 -3.18 14.45 1.07
CA GLU A 88 -2.43 14.83 -0.13
C GLU A 88 -0.96 15.19 0.21
N LYS A 89 -0.72 15.93 1.29
CA LYS A 89 0.64 16.26 1.76
C LYS A 89 1.42 15.00 2.18
N ILE A 90 0.78 14.08 2.89
CA ILE A 90 1.39 12.81 3.32
C ILE A 90 1.81 11.98 2.10
N LEU A 91 0.89 11.79 1.15
CA LEU A 91 1.10 10.99 -0.05
C LEU A 91 2.12 11.63 -1.01
N THR A 92 2.11 12.95 -1.14
CA THR A 92 3.12 13.69 -1.93
C THR A 92 4.52 13.47 -1.37
N ASN A 93 4.68 13.61 -0.05
CA ASN A 93 5.95 13.34 0.62
C ASN A 93 6.40 11.87 0.47
N LEU A 94 5.44 10.94 0.44
CA LEU A 94 5.71 9.53 0.16
C LEU A 94 6.26 9.35 -1.27
N GLY A 95 5.63 9.97 -2.27
CA GLY A 95 6.09 9.94 -3.67
C GLY A 95 7.50 10.50 -3.85
N ILE A 96 7.79 11.65 -3.25
CA ILE A 96 9.14 12.27 -3.28
C ILE A 96 10.20 11.32 -2.69
N LYS A 97 9.88 10.63 -1.59
CA LYS A 97 10.79 9.65 -0.97
C LYS A 97 11.02 8.43 -1.86
N HIS A 98 10.07 8.08 -2.74
CA HIS A 98 10.20 6.94 -3.64
C HIS A 98 10.88 7.31 -4.97
N LYS A 99 10.83 8.58 -5.38
CA LYS A 99 11.55 9.11 -6.56
C LYS A 99 13.03 8.75 -6.55
N LYS A 100 13.71 8.91 -5.41
CA LYS A 100 15.15 8.59 -5.24
C LYS A 100 15.49 7.11 -5.46
N TYR A 101 14.52 6.21 -5.44
CA TYR A 101 14.73 4.79 -5.68
C TYR A 101 14.37 4.38 -7.12
N GLY A 102 14.01 5.33 -7.98
CA GLY A 102 13.69 5.06 -9.39
C GLY A 102 12.37 4.32 -9.59
N LEU A 103 11.42 4.44 -8.65
CA LEU A 103 10.08 3.90 -8.86
C LEU A 103 9.39 4.64 -10.02
N THR A 104 8.62 3.89 -10.80
CA THR A 104 7.94 4.38 -12.01
C THR A 104 6.42 4.24 -11.79
N PRO A 105 5.58 4.89 -12.61
CA PRO A 105 4.14 4.67 -12.55
C PRO A 105 3.75 3.19 -12.63
N ARG A 106 4.44 2.41 -13.48
CA ARG A 106 4.26 0.97 -13.60
C ARG A 106 4.57 0.24 -12.29
N HIS A 107 5.61 0.67 -11.57
CA HIS A 107 5.95 0.06 -10.28
C HIS A 107 4.79 0.18 -9.27
N PHE A 108 4.18 1.36 -9.18
CA PHE A 108 3.04 1.62 -8.30
C PHE A 108 1.76 0.92 -8.73
N GLN A 109 1.51 0.76 -10.04
CA GLN A 109 0.36 0.01 -10.53
C GLN A 109 0.39 -1.46 -10.07
N VAL A 110 1.55 -2.12 -10.15
CA VAL A 110 1.70 -3.49 -9.66
C VAL A 110 1.50 -3.56 -8.15
N ILE A 111 2.06 -2.61 -7.38
CA ILE A 111 1.83 -2.52 -5.92
C ILE A 111 0.33 -2.41 -5.62
N GLY A 112 -0.39 -1.55 -6.34
CA GLY A 112 -1.83 -1.41 -6.21
C GLY A 112 -2.58 -2.70 -6.49
N ASN A 113 -2.23 -3.41 -7.57
CA ASN A 113 -2.88 -4.67 -7.93
C ASN A 113 -2.68 -5.76 -6.86
N VAL A 114 -1.46 -5.89 -6.32
CA VAL A 114 -1.19 -6.87 -5.26
C VAL A 114 -1.94 -6.51 -3.98
N LEU A 115 -2.01 -5.22 -3.61
CA LEU A 115 -2.75 -4.79 -2.44
C LEU A 115 -4.27 -5.02 -2.61
N VAL A 116 -4.84 -4.74 -3.78
CA VAL A 116 -6.25 -5.05 -4.10
C VAL A 116 -6.52 -6.54 -4.00
N ALA A 117 -5.63 -7.40 -4.51
CA ALA A 117 -5.80 -8.85 -4.41
C ALA A 117 -5.81 -9.31 -2.95
N MET A 118 -4.90 -8.80 -2.11
CA MET A 118 -4.89 -9.10 -0.67
C MET A 118 -6.15 -8.60 0.06
N ILE A 119 -6.68 -7.43 -0.32
CA ILE A 119 -7.94 -6.92 0.23
C ILE A 119 -9.09 -7.82 -0.19
N ALA A 120 -9.17 -8.21 -1.46
CA ALA A 120 -10.22 -9.11 -1.97
C ALA A 120 -10.22 -10.45 -1.24
N GLU A 121 -9.05 -11.04 -1.03
CA GLU A 121 -8.87 -12.27 -0.26
C GLU A 121 -9.37 -12.14 1.21
N ALA A 122 -9.26 -10.95 1.80
CA ALA A 122 -9.68 -10.71 3.18
C ALA A 122 -11.16 -10.37 3.36
N ILE A 123 -11.75 -9.60 2.44
CA ILE A 123 -13.18 -9.23 2.50
C ILE A 123 -14.10 -10.32 1.95
N GLY A 124 -13.56 -11.24 1.13
CA GLY A 124 -14.29 -12.33 0.51
C GLY A 124 -15.09 -11.94 -0.73
N ASP A 125 -15.48 -12.93 -1.54
CA ASP A 125 -16.09 -12.75 -2.86
C ASP A 125 -17.50 -12.14 -2.86
N SER A 126 -18.13 -11.97 -1.69
CA SER A 126 -19.54 -11.55 -1.58
C SER A 126 -19.78 -10.04 -1.56
N ASP A 127 -18.75 -9.21 -1.35
CA ASP A 127 -18.89 -7.76 -1.23
C ASP A 127 -18.20 -6.99 -2.37
N SER A 128 -18.81 -7.06 -3.56
CA SER A 128 -18.29 -6.41 -4.77
C SER A 128 -18.27 -4.88 -4.65
N GLU A 129 -19.22 -4.29 -3.94
CA GLU A 129 -19.29 -2.84 -3.76
C GLU A 129 -18.14 -2.32 -2.89
N LEU A 130 -17.84 -3.00 -1.79
CA LEU A 130 -16.68 -2.68 -0.96
C LEU A 130 -15.37 -2.86 -1.72
N LEU A 131 -15.25 -3.92 -2.51
CA LEU A 131 -14.05 -4.14 -3.32
C LEU A 131 -13.84 -3.01 -4.35
N ASP A 132 -14.90 -2.56 -5.01
CA ASP A 132 -14.82 -1.47 -5.98
C ASP A 132 -14.54 -0.11 -5.31
N LEU A 133 -15.05 0.09 -4.09
CA LEU A 133 -14.68 1.22 -3.24
C LEU A 133 -13.18 1.21 -2.90
N TRP A 134 -12.63 0.04 -2.55
CA TRP A 134 -11.19 -0.12 -2.32
C TRP A 134 -10.36 0.17 -3.57
N LYS A 135 -10.72 -0.40 -4.72
CA LYS A 135 -10.01 -0.17 -6.00
C LYS A 135 -9.97 1.30 -6.38
N SER A 136 -11.11 1.99 -6.31
CA SER A 136 -11.22 3.42 -6.66
C SER A 136 -10.46 4.32 -5.68
N SER A 137 -10.52 4.01 -4.39
CA SER A 137 -9.77 4.72 -3.35
C SER A 137 -8.26 4.53 -3.50
N LEU A 138 -7.79 3.29 -3.69
CA LEU A 138 -6.38 2.99 -3.94
C LEU A 138 -5.86 3.64 -5.23
N THR A 139 -6.65 3.64 -6.30
CA THR A 139 -6.30 4.33 -7.54
C THR A 139 -6.08 5.82 -7.29
N SER A 140 -6.97 6.45 -6.53
CA SER A 140 -6.86 7.88 -6.19
C SER A 140 -5.62 8.17 -5.35
N VAL A 141 -5.35 7.36 -4.33
CA VAL A 141 -4.15 7.46 -3.49
C VAL A 141 -2.87 7.29 -4.30
N LEU A 142 -2.79 6.25 -5.13
CA LEU A 142 -1.59 5.97 -5.93
C LEU A 142 -1.34 7.05 -6.97
N ASN A 143 -2.37 7.67 -7.54
CA ASN A 143 -2.20 8.78 -8.48
C ASN A 143 -1.47 9.96 -7.86
N ILE A 144 -1.74 10.28 -6.58
CA ILE A 144 -1.03 11.35 -5.85
C ILE A 144 0.45 10.98 -5.66
N VAL A 145 0.71 9.74 -5.23
CA VAL A 145 2.08 9.24 -5.02
C VAL A 145 2.87 9.23 -6.33
N ILE A 146 2.26 8.76 -7.42
CA ILE A 146 2.85 8.70 -8.76
C ILE A 146 3.16 10.10 -9.28
N ALA A 147 2.23 11.05 -9.15
CA ALA A 147 2.43 12.43 -9.58
C ALA A 147 3.65 13.08 -8.90
N ALA A 148 3.85 12.80 -7.61
CA ALA A 148 4.98 13.29 -6.84
C ALA A 148 6.29 12.51 -7.04
N CYS A 149 6.23 11.34 -7.68
CA CYS A 149 7.39 10.49 -7.97
C CYS A 149 8.07 10.86 -9.30
N ASN A 150 7.33 11.49 -10.23
CA ASN A 150 7.84 11.93 -11.54
C ASN A 150 8.59 13.26 -11.47
#